data_AF-A0A183EMD2-F1
#
_entry.id   AF-A0A183EMD2-F1
#
_cell.length_a   1.000
_cell.length_b   1.000
_cell.length_c   1.000
_cell.angle_alpha   90.00
_cell.angle_beta   90.00
_cell.angle_gamma   90.00
#
_symmetry.space_group_name_H-M   'P 1'
#
loop_
_entity.id
_entity.type
_entity.pdbx_description
1 polymer ?
#
loop_
_entity_poly.entity_id
_entity_poly.type
_entity_poly.pdbx_seq_one_letter_code
_entity_poly.pdbx_strand_id
1 'polypeptide(L)' 'MQLAAFSFVLPTNLSDDVGVSKRAIQRAAEKALKLDFNVICSNGSFSFITHADKYCQASKRNITCYVFSIV' A
#
# COMPACT_ATOMS: atom_id res chain seq x y z
N MET A 1 11.47 3.91 6.41
CA MET A 1 12.52 3.07 5.78
C MET A 1 11.84 2.17 4.76
N GLN A 2 12.05 2.39 3.46
CA GLN A 2 11.39 1.63 2.39
C GLN A 2 11.90 0.19 2.38
N LEU A 3 11.08 -0.78 2.81
CA LEU A 3 11.45 -2.19 2.80
C LEU A 3 11.52 -2.68 1.35
N ALA A 4 12.60 -3.40 1.00
CA ALA A 4 12.82 -3.96 -0.34
C ALA A 4 11.65 -4.84 -0.82
N ALA A 5 10.91 -5.47 0.09
CA ALA A 5 9.72 -6.27 -0.23
C ALA A 5 8.59 -5.44 -0.87
N PHE A 6 8.45 -4.15 -0.50
CA PHE A 6 7.41 -3.28 -1.06
C PHE A 6 7.71 -2.79 -2.47
N SER A 7 8.98 -2.77 -2.89
CA SER A 7 9.39 -2.35 -4.23
C SER A 7 8.75 -3.19 -5.34
N PHE A 8 8.39 -4.45 -5.05
CA PHE A 8 7.69 -5.32 -6.00
C PHE A 8 6.18 -5.36 -5.78
N VAL A 9 5.72 -5.38 -4.53
CA VAL A 9 4.31 -5.57 -4.17
C VAL A 9 3.42 -4.45 -4.72
N LEU A 10 3.81 -3.19 -4.54
CA LEU A 10 2.97 -2.06 -4.94
C LEU A 10 2.77 -1.95 -6.46
N PRO A 11 3.80 -1.79 -7.30
CA PRO A 11 3.62 -1.57 -8.73
C PRO A 11 2.94 -2.73 -9.47
N THR A 12 3.08 -3.96 -8.98
CA THR A 12 2.48 -5.16 -9.59
C THR A 12 1.01 -5.35 -9.22
N ASN A 13 0.56 -4.81 -8.08
CA ASN A 13 -0.81 -4.97 -7.59
C ASN A 13 -1.69 -3.70 -7.77
N LEU A 14 -1.14 -2.66 -8.39
CA LEU A 14 -1.87 -1.45 -8.77
C LEU A 14 -2.66 -1.66 -10.07
N SER A 15 -3.98 -1.52 -9.99
CA SER A 15 -4.91 -1.46 -11.12
C SER A 15 -5.51 -0.05 -11.25
N ASP A 16 -6.43 0.12 -12.21
CA ASP A 16 -7.19 1.37 -12.38
C ASP A 16 -8.40 1.48 -11.41
N ASP A 17 -8.60 0.48 -10.54
CA ASP A 17 -9.66 0.47 -9.54
C ASP A 17 -9.08 0.55 -8.12
N VAL A 18 -9.53 1.54 -7.35
CA VAL A 18 -9.06 1.82 -5.98
C VAL A 18 -9.36 0.64 -5.04
N GLY A 19 -10.53 0.02 -5.19
CA GLY A 19 -10.97 -1.09 -4.35
C GLY A 19 -10.18 -2.37 -4.60
N VAL A 20 -9.91 -2.69 -5.87
CA VAL A 20 -9.07 -3.82 -6.28
C VAL A 20 -7.65 -3.60 -5.80
N SER A 21 -7.08 -2.42 -6.05
CA SER A 21 -5.69 -2.08 -5.69
C SER A 21 -5.44 -2.27 -4.20
N LYS A 22 -6.28 -1.69 -3.32
CA LYS A 22 -6.04 -1.79 -1.87
C LYS A 22 -6.06 -3.23 -1.35
N ARG A 23 -7.00 -4.06 -1.83
CA ARG A 23 -7.12 -5.47 -1.43
C ARG A 23 -5.98 -6.33 -1.96
N ALA A 24 -5.56 -6.10 -3.20
CA ALA A 24 -4.45 -6.84 -3.80
C ALA A 24 -3.13 -6.52 -3.10
N ILE A 25 -2.85 -5.23 -2.86
CA ILE A 25 -1.65 -4.77 -2.15
C ILE A 25 -1.62 -5.32 -0.73
N GLN A 26 -2.73 -5.26 0.01
CA GLN A 26 -2.81 -5.77 1.38
C GLN A 26 -2.43 -7.25 1.44
N ARG A 27 -3.13 -8.09 0.67
CA ARG A 27 -2.90 -9.54 0.65
C ARG A 27 -1.46 -9.88 0.25
N ALA A 28 -0.91 -9.17 -0.73
CA ALA A 28 0.46 -9.39 -1.18
C ALA A 28 1.49 -8.98 -0.13
N ALA A 29 1.28 -7.84 0.55
CA ALA A 29 2.14 -7.37 1.63
C ALA A 29 2.12 -8.32 2.83
N GLU A 30 0.93 -8.71 3.29
CA GLU A 30 0.75 -9.66 4.40
C GLU A 30 1.36 -11.02 4.07
N LYS A 31 1.20 -11.50 2.82
CA LYS A 31 1.81 -12.75 2.38
C LYS A 31 3.33 -12.69 2.37
N ALA A 32 3.92 -11.57 1.95
CA ALA A 32 5.36 -11.39 1.81
C ALA A 32 6.06 -11.15 3.15
N LEU A 33 5.44 -10.37 4.03
CA LEU A 33 6.05 -9.89 5.27
C LEU A 33 5.54 -10.59 6.54
N LYS A 34 4.48 -11.41 6.43
CA LYS A 34 3.88 -12.15 7.55
C LYS A 34 3.45 -11.24 8.72
N LEU A 35 2.94 -10.06 8.39
CA LEU A 35 2.43 -9.04 9.30
C LEU A 35 1.17 -8.43 8.71
N ASP A 36 0.33 -7.85 9.56
CA ASP A 36 -0.89 -7.16 9.12
C ASP A 36 -0.56 -5.78 8.55
N PHE A 37 -1.24 -5.41 7.47
CA PHE A 37 -1.06 -4.13 6.80
C PHE A 37 -2.38 -3.44 6.52
N ASN A 38 -2.41 -2.14 6.81
CA ASN A 38 -3.45 -1.24 6.36
C ASN A 38 -3.08 -0.64 5.01
N VAL A 39 -4.04 -0.54 4.09
CA VAL A 39 -3.82 0.05 2.77
C VAL A 39 -4.88 1.09 2.47
N ILE A 40 -4.44 2.32 2.22
CA ILE A 40 -5.28 3.41 1.73
C ILE A 40 -4.88 3.69 0.29
N CYS A 41 -5.84 3.59 -0.63
CA CYS A 41 -5.67 3.99 -2.01
C CYS A 41 -6.67 5.09 -2.34
N SER A 42 -6.26 6.04 -3.17
CA SER A 42 -7.13 7.13 -3.62
C SER A 42 -6.78 7.52 -5.05
N ASN A 43 -7.78 7.96 -5.80
CA ASN A 43 -7.64 8.63 -7.10
C ASN A 43 -7.76 10.17 -7.00
N GLY A 44 -7.80 10.70 -5.78
CA GLY A 44 -7.83 12.12 -5.47
C GLY A 44 -7.08 12.44 -4.17
N SER A 45 -7.14 13.68 -3.73
CA SER A 45 -6.45 14.13 -2.52
C SER A 45 -7.08 13.56 -1.25
N PHE A 46 -6.24 13.09 -0.34
CA PHE A 46 -6.63 12.71 1.02
C PHE A 46 -5.49 13.06 1.98
N SER A 47 -5.81 13.30 3.25
CA SER A 47 -4.82 13.63 4.28
C SER A 47 -5.17 12.90 5.56
N PHE A 48 -4.17 12.34 6.21
CA PHE A 48 -4.30 11.58 7.44
C PHE A 48 -2.96 11.58 8.17
N ILE A 49 -2.98 11.33 9.47
CA ILE A 49 -1.79 11.16 10.30
C ILE A 49 -1.88 9.76 10.90
N THR A 50 -0.78 9.01 10.86
CA THR A 50 -0.71 7.69 11.50
C THR A 50 0.69 7.47 12.06
N HIS A 51 0.75 6.73 13.16
CA HIS A 51 1.99 6.09 13.58
C HIS A 51 2.12 4.80 12.77
N ALA A 52 3.32 4.54 12.23
CA ALA A 52 3.60 3.36 11.44
C ALA A 52 5.08 2.97 11.53
N ASP A 53 5.34 1.72 11.87
CA ASP A 53 6.69 1.16 11.95
C ASP A 53 7.26 0.89 10.56
N LYS A 54 6.39 0.41 9.66
CA LYS A 54 6.70 0.11 8.27
C LYS A 54 5.67 0.78 7.40
N TYR A 55 6.15 1.47 6.36
CA TYR A 55 5.28 2.08 5.38
C TYR A 55 5.92 2.12 4.00
N CYS A 56 5.08 2.17 2.97
CA CYS A 56 5.49 2.44 1.61
C CYS A 56 4.36 3.13 0.85
N GLN A 57 4.72 3.89 -0.17
CA GLN A 57 3.79 4.55 -1.08
C GLN A 57 4.19 4.26 -2.51
N ALA A 58 3.20 4.06 -3.37
CA ALA A 58 3.41 4.08 -4.82
C ALA A 58 2.21 4.70 -5.53
N SER A 59 2.48 5.25 -6.70
CA SER A 59 1.49 5.83 -7.58
C SER A 59 1.57 5.19 -8.95
N LYS A 60 0.41 4.92 -9.56
CA LYS A 60 0.28 4.47 -10.94
C LYS A 60 -0.89 5.21 -11.58
N ARG A 61 -0.61 5.95 -12.65
CA ARG A 61 -1.58 6.85 -13.29
C ARG A 61 -2.17 7.81 -12.25
N ASN A 62 -3.48 7.79 -12.04
CA ASN A 62 -4.17 8.65 -11.09
C ASN A 62 -4.38 8.01 -9.71
N ILE A 63 -3.97 6.75 -9.48
CA ILE A 63 -4.16 6.09 -8.19
C ILE A 63 -2.86 6.12 -7.40
N THR A 64 -2.93 6.64 -6.17
CA THR A 64 -1.87 6.57 -5.18
C THR A 64 -2.30 5.67 -4.04
N CYS A 65 -1.45 4.71 -3.68
CA CYS A 65 -1.67 3.80 -2.58
C CYS A 65 -0.57 3.97 -1.53
N TYR A 66 -0.98 3.99 -0.27
CA TYR A 66 -0.16 4.03 0.91
C TYR A 66 -0.44 2.76 1.73
N VAL A 67 0.60 2.00 2.04
CA VAL A 67 0.54 0.77 2.82
C VAL A 67 1.38 0.92 4.08
N PHE A 68 0.85 0.51 5.23
CA PHE A 68 1.51 0.69 6.52
C PHE A 68 1.09 -0.36 7.55
N SER A 69 2.00 -0.71 8.48
CA SER A 69 1.71 -1.53 9.66
C SER A 69 1.78 -0.70 10.94
N ILE A 70 1.04 -1.11 11.96
CA ILE A 70 0.97 -0.47 13.29
C ILE A 70 1.53 -1.45 14.34
N VAL A 71 2.64 -2.12 14.02
CA VAL A 71 3.19 -3.24 14.79
C VAL A 71 4.69 -3.09 14.93
#